data_AF-A0A1D2M277-F1
#
_entry.id   AF-A0A1D2M277-F1
#
_cell.length_a   1.000
_cell.length_b   1.000
_cell.length_c   1.000
_cell.angle_alpha   90.00
_cell.angle_beta   90.00
_cell.angle_gamma   90.00
#
_symmetry.space_group_name_H-M   'P 1'
#
loop_
_entity.id
_entity.type
_entity.pdbx_description
1 polymer ?
#
loop_
_entity_poly.entity_id
_entity_poly.type
_entity_poly.pdbx_seq_one_letter_code
_entity_poly.pdbx_strand_id
1 'polypeptide(L)'
;MLQRDSNLTRILLQTKHPEKWHDLMQLQDWTELNCKPRDFTDLDKFRRDVLGLPDETSAALWNKILGIFNVNSFSFMMKCETEDRSPSFAEFVYLTTSLFSHSCASNANWAIGCSPDFQMQVRTTVDIKQGEMISVPYTYDHMNFGTYGRVIRQQSFNCKCNRCLDPTELGTYNSVIKCYKCQQGLVLPLNPVDVKSEWKCKHCLSVFPGDLVMLFVEALADEVENCDSVEDLETFILMHRDKTLHPNHWVLNLASNSILSQQAHCLHTLSREQLERFLWHCYYVLEILNVLAPGSSLFRGNVLLLISRSLLTKTELSIREGHLTDQALIVEQMKLVYSYQKAAFHFWADDHSYRPQNETYGPEAKDLLKEMSRVKNQYLSEIQDL
;
A
#
# COMPACT_ATOMS: atom_id res chain seq x y z
N MET A 1 -26.80 -0.75 1.32
CA MET A 1 -27.49 -0.45 2.59
C MET A 1 -28.67 0.51 2.43
N LEU A 2 -28.80 1.23 1.32
CA LEU A 2 -29.96 2.08 1.01
C LEU A 2 -30.33 1.85 -0.46
N GLN A 3 -31.63 1.78 -0.75
CA GLN A 3 -32.19 1.70 -2.10
C GLN A 3 -33.05 2.95 -2.29
N ARG A 4 -32.78 3.75 -3.32
CA ARG A 4 -33.65 4.86 -3.71
C ARG A 4 -34.88 4.31 -4.43
N ASP A 5 -35.79 3.71 -3.67
CA ASP A 5 -37.18 3.59 -4.09
C ASP A 5 -37.93 4.77 -3.48
N SER A 6 -38.66 5.48 -4.34
CA SER A 6 -39.25 6.82 -4.12
C SER A 6 -40.28 6.91 -2.99
N ASN A 7 -40.43 5.89 -2.15
CA ASN A 7 -41.35 5.90 -1.02
C ASN A 7 -40.85 5.24 0.28
N LEU A 8 -39.60 4.73 0.38
CA LEU A 8 -39.17 3.96 1.57
C LEU A 8 -37.64 3.97 1.78
N THR A 9 -37.04 5.12 2.09
CA THR A 9 -35.67 5.13 2.64
C THR A 9 -35.71 4.65 4.09
N ARG A 10 -35.58 3.33 4.30
CA ARG A 10 -35.45 2.71 5.62
C ARG A 10 -34.01 2.24 5.83
N ILE A 11 -33.55 2.19 7.08
CA ILE A 11 -32.37 1.41 7.45
C ILE A 11 -32.73 -0.07 7.25
N LEU A 12 -32.48 -0.57 6.03
CA LEU A 12 -32.93 -1.89 5.60
C LEU A 12 -32.36 -3.00 6.49
N LEU A 13 -31.13 -2.82 7.00
CA LEU A 13 -30.50 -3.80 7.87
C LEU A 13 -31.28 -3.94 9.19
N GLN A 14 -31.72 -2.84 9.80
CA GLN A 14 -32.49 -2.86 11.05
C GLN A 14 -33.83 -3.60 10.90
N THR A 15 -34.48 -3.46 9.74
CA THR A 15 -35.81 -4.03 9.51
C THR A 15 -35.79 -5.45 8.95
N LYS A 16 -34.83 -5.78 8.07
CA LYS A 16 -34.74 -7.09 7.41
C LYS A 16 -33.85 -8.09 8.13
N HIS A 17 -32.87 -7.62 8.92
CA HIS A 17 -31.87 -8.46 9.60
C HIS A 17 -31.53 -7.90 10.99
N PRO A 18 -32.49 -7.96 11.94
CA PRO A 18 -32.33 -7.37 13.28
C PRO A 18 -31.13 -7.94 14.07
N GLU A 19 -30.76 -9.19 13.82
CA GLU A 19 -29.57 -9.83 14.40
C GLU A 19 -28.27 -9.17 13.91
N LYS A 20 -28.12 -8.98 12.59
CA LYS A 20 -26.94 -8.29 12.03
C LYS A 20 -26.89 -6.82 12.41
N TRP A 21 -28.07 -6.21 12.58
CA TRP A 21 -28.18 -4.86 13.10
C TRP A 21 -27.69 -4.78 14.54
N HIS A 22 -28.07 -5.74 15.40
CA HIS A 22 -27.57 -5.81 16.76
C HIS A 22 -26.04 -5.89 16.76
N ASP A 23 -25.46 -6.80 15.99
CA ASP A 23 -24.00 -6.98 15.91
C ASP A 23 -23.29 -5.72 15.38
N LEU A 24 -23.83 -5.07 14.34
CA LEU A 24 -23.30 -3.81 13.83
C LEU A 24 -23.24 -2.75 14.92
N MET A 25 -24.30 -2.65 15.73
CA MET A 25 -24.41 -1.65 16.80
C MET A 25 -23.51 -1.95 18.02
N GLN A 26 -22.83 -3.10 18.06
CA GLN A 26 -21.77 -3.41 19.03
C GLN A 26 -20.37 -3.02 18.54
N LEU A 27 -20.21 -2.65 17.27
CA LEU A 27 -18.91 -2.20 16.78
C LEU A 27 -18.52 -0.87 17.43
N GLN A 28 -17.21 -0.72 17.63
CA GLN A 28 -16.61 0.49 18.15
C GLN A 28 -16.90 1.69 17.24
N ASP A 29 -17.18 2.86 17.83
CA ASP A 29 -17.45 4.10 17.10
C ASP A 29 -16.52 5.24 17.55
N TRP A 30 -16.44 6.34 16.78
CA TRP A 30 -15.49 7.43 17.07
C TRP A 30 -15.73 8.12 18.41
N THR A 31 -16.95 8.05 18.97
CA THR A 31 -17.24 8.64 20.29
C THR A 31 -16.50 7.91 21.42
N GLU A 32 -16.23 6.61 21.25
CA GLU A 32 -15.39 5.83 22.17
C GLU A 32 -13.89 6.15 22.02
N LEU A 33 -13.48 6.61 20.84
CA LEU A 33 -12.08 6.90 20.49
C LEU A 33 -11.67 8.36 20.77
N ASN A 34 -12.62 9.22 21.17
CA ASN A 34 -12.42 10.67 21.31
C ASN A 34 -11.79 11.32 20.05
N CYS A 35 -11.99 10.73 18.87
CA CYS A 35 -11.49 11.28 17.62
C CYS A 35 -12.58 12.11 16.93
N LYS A 36 -12.20 13.19 16.24
CA LYS A 36 -13.17 13.98 15.48
C LYS A 36 -13.69 13.12 14.31
N PRO A 37 -14.99 13.15 13.97
CA PRO A 37 -15.45 12.58 12.72
C PRO A 37 -14.70 13.26 11.56
N ARG A 38 -14.43 12.53 10.46
CA ARG A 38 -14.06 13.17 9.18
C ARG A 38 -15.08 14.26 8.88
N ASP A 39 -14.66 15.38 8.31
CA ASP A 39 -15.48 16.58 8.08
C ASP A 39 -16.83 16.26 7.43
N PHE A 40 -17.83 15.93 8.24
CA PHE A 40 -19.21 15.90 7.83
C PHE A 40 -19.87 17.16 8.37
N THR A 41 -19.70 18.23 7.61
CA THR A 41 -20.37 19.50 7.88
C THR A 41 -21.88 19.29 7.73
N ASP A 42 -22.57 19.25 8.87
CA ASP A 42 -24.02 19.05 9.03
C ASP A 42 -24.55 17.64 8.65
N LEU A 43 -24.37 16.71 9.60
CA LEU A 43 -24.87 15.33 9.52
C LEU A 43 -26.37 15.20 9.32
N ASP A 44 -27.12 16.15 9.88
CA ASP A 44 -28.57 16.19 9.78
C ASP A 44 -29.01 16.63 8.38
N LYS A 45 -28.28 17.58 7.79
CA LYS A 45 -28.44 17.94 6.37
C LYS A 45 -28.11 16.78 5.45
N PHE A 46 -27.01 16.04 5.67
CA PHE A 46 -26.70 14.86 4.86
C PHE A 46 -27.78 13.77 4.99
N ARG A 47 -28.27 13.50 6.21
CA ARG A 47 -29.38 12.58 6.49
C ARG A 47 -30.65 12.93 5.73
N ARG A 48 -31.06 14.21 5.76
CA ARG A 48 -32.29 14.67 5.11
C ARG A 48 -32.13 14.85 3.61
N ASP A 49 -31.14 15.63 3.18
CA ASP A 49 -31.05 16.14 1.82
C ASP A 49 -30.44 15.12 0.84
N VAL A 50 -29.52 14.27 1.32
CA VAL A 50 -28.84 13.29 0.47
C VAL A 50 -29.50 11.92 0.55
N LEU A 51 -29.79 11.46 1.78
CA LEU A 51 -30.33 10.12 2.01
C LEU A 51 -31.86 10.11 2.05
N GLY A 52 -32.53 11.21 2.37
CA GLY A 52 -33.99 11.26 2.48
C GLY A 52 -34.52 10.43 3.66
N LEU A 53 -33.75 10.27 4.73
CA LEU A 53 -34.17 9.51 5.91
C LEU A 53 -35.15 10.34 6.78
N PRO A 54 -36.23 9.74 7.30
CA PRO A 54 -37.23 10.44 8.10
C PRO A 54 -36.65 10.95 9.43
N ASP A 55 -37.22 12.05 9.94
CA ASP A 55 -36.84 12.69 11.22
C ASP A 55 -37.04 11.81 12.46
N GLU A 56 -37.75 10.69 12.33
CA GLU A 56 -37.89 9.65 13.34
C GLU A 56 -36.56 8.95 13.68
N THR A 57 -35.53 9.10 12.83
CA THR A 57 -34.18 8.64 13.15
C THR A 57 -33.57 9.60 14.17
N SER A 58 -33.51 9.21 15.45
CA SER A 58 -32.91 10.06 16.49
C SER A 58 -31.48 10.48 16.09
N ALA A 59 -31.13 11.75 16.33
CA ALA A 59 -29.78 12.25 16.05
C ALA A 59 -28.68 11.40 16.72
N ALA A 60 -28.96 10.86 17.91
CA ALA A 60 -28.07 9.94 18.62
C ALA A 60 -27.82 8.64 17.84
N LEU A 61 -28.88 8.04 17.29
CA LEU A 61 -28.76 6.83 16.46
C LEU A 61 -27.97 7.11 15.18
N TRP A 62 -28.25 8.23 14.52
CA TRP A 62 -27.56 8.63 13.31
C TRP A 62 -26.06 8.86 13.54
N ASN A 63 -25.71 9.58 14.60
CA ASN A 63 -24.33 9.80 15.02
C ASN A 63 -23.61 8.48 15.31
N LYS A 64 -24.28 7.52 15.97
CA LYS A 64 -23.70 6.20 16.23
C LYS A 64 -23.42 5.42 14.95
N ILE A 65 -24.36 5.37 14.00
CA ILE A 65 -24.16 4.66 12.73
C ILE A 65 -22.97 5.23 11.97
N LEU A 66 -22.92 6.55 11.81
CA LEU A 66 -21.81 7.21 11.14
C LEU A 66 -20.50 7.03 11.89
N GLY A 67 -20.58 6.96 13.21
CA GLY A 67 -19.44 6.67 14.05
C GLY A 67 -18.85 5.30 13.79
N ILE A 68 -19.71 4.28 13.69
CA ILE A 68 -19.32 2.92 13.32
C ILE A 68 -18.71 2.93 11.92
N PHE A 69 -19.34 3.57 10.94
CA PHE A 69 -18.81 3.62 9.58
C PHE A 69 -17.43 4.29 9.51
N ASN A 70 -17.24 5.43 10.17
CA ASN A 70 -15.96 6.14 10.16
C ASN A 70 -14.77 5.29 10.67
N VAL A 71 -15.04 4.36 11.59
CA VAL A 71 -14.03 3.50 12.23
C VAL A 71 -13.88 2.15 11.52
N ASN A 72 -14.98 1.59 11.01
CA ASN A 72 -15.04 0.19 10.57
C ASN A 72 -15.28 0.03 9.06
N SER A 73 -15.44 1.12 8.31
CA SER A 73 -15.67 1.03 6.87
C SER A 73 -14.39 0.75 6.10
N PHE A 74 -14.53 -0.12 5.11
CA PHE A 74 -13.53 -0.41 4.10
C PHE A 74 -13.99 0.22 2.80
N SER A 75 -13.24 1.21 2.31
CA SER A 75 -13.54 1.90 1.06
C SER A 75 -13.08 1.05 -0.13
N PHE A 76 -13.95 0.90 -1.12
CA PHE A 76 -13.69 0.20 -2.37
C PHE A 76 -13.98 1.13 -3.54
N MET A 77 -12.98 1.34 -4.39
CA MET A 77 -13.18 2.04 -5.65
C MET A 77 -13.87 1.09 -6.63
N MET A 78 -15.13 1.38 -6.93
CA MET A 78 -15.86 0.66 -7.96
C MET A 78 -15.30 1.09 -9.31
N LYS A 79 -14.81 0.13 -10.10
CA LYS A 79 -14.63 0.29 -11.55
C LYS A 79 -16.01 0.28 -12.23
N CYS A 80 -16.87 1.22 -11.88
CA CYS A 80 -18.08 1.49 -12.65
C CYS A 80 -17.69 2.45 -13.76
N GLU A 81 -17.93 2.06 -15.00
CA GLU A 81 -18.02 2.99 -16.12
C GLU A 81 -19.28 3.84 -15.92
N THR A 82 -19.20 4.87 -15.08
CA THR A 82 -20.20 5.94 -15.12
C THR A 82 -20.02 6.68 -16.45
N GLU A 83 -21.11 7.21 -17.02
CA GLU A 83 -21.06 7.95 -18.30
C GLU A 83 -20.06 9.13 -18.26
N ASP A 84 -19.76 9.65 -17.07
CA ASP A 84 -18.82 10.75 -16.81
C ASP A 84 -17.41 10.28 -16.40
N ARG A 85 -17.14 8.97 -16.33
CA ARG A 85 -15.88 8.36 -15.84
C ARG A 85 -15.47 8.79 -14.42
N SER A 86 -16.39 9.33 -13.62
CA SER A 86 -16.09 9.68 -12.24
C SER A 86 -15.93 8.39 -11.40
N PRO A 87 -14.91 8.32 -10.52
CA PRO A 87 -14.72 7.15 -9.68
C PRO A 87 -15.90 7.02 -8.73
N SER A 88 -16.62 5.90 -8.82
CA SER A 88 -17.66 5.55 -7.85
C SER A 88 -17.02 4.86 -6.66
N PHE A 89 -17.31 5.33 -5.44
CA PHE A 89 -16.81 4.71 -4.22
C PHE A 89 -17.96 4.03 -3.47
N ALA A 90 -17.68 2.83 -2.97
CA ALA A 90 -18.55 2.15 -2.03
C ALA A 90 -17.82 1.94 -0.72
N GLU A 91 -18.54 2.07 0.38
CA GLU A 91 -18.04 1.74 1.72
C GLU A 91 -18.77 0.52 2.26
N PHE A 92 -18.00 -0.43 2.77
CA PHE A 92 -18.51 -1.69 3.29
C PHE A 92 -18.08 -1.88 4.74
N VAL A 93 -18.96 -2.44 5.56
CA VAL A 93 -18.64 -2.87 6.93
C VAL A 93 -18.75 -4.38 6.98
N TYR A 94 -17.67 -5.05 7.39
CA TYR A 94 -17.61 -6.50 7.53
C TYR A 94 -17.37 -6.84 9.00
N LEU A 95 -18.42 -7.29 9.69
CA LEU A 95 -18.42 -7.52 11.14
C LEU A 95 -17.19 -8.29 11.64
N THR A 96 -16.85 -9.42 11.00
CA THR A 96 -15.67 -10.21 11.38
C THR A 96 -14.35 -9.48 11.11
N THR A 97 -14.27 -8.74 10.00
CA THR A 97 -13.00 -8.09 9.62
C THR A 97 -12.75 -6.82 10.45
N SER A 98 -13.81 -6.17 10.92
CA SER A 98 -13.75 -5.07 11.88
C SER A 98 -13.14 -5.46 13.24
N LEU A 99 -12.95 -6.75 13.52
CA LEU A 99 -12.29 -7.23 14.75
C LEU A 99 -10.76 -7.28 14.65
N PHE A 100 -10.19 -7.28 13.43
CA PHE A 100 -8.73 -7.35 13.28
C PHE A 100 -8.08 -6.06 13.75
N SER A 101 -7.02 -6.17 14.54
CA SER A 101 -6.25 -5.01 15.00
C SER A 101 -5.30 -4.50 13.92
N HIS A 102 -5.03 -3.19 13.95
CA HIS A 102 -4.05 -2.57 13.08
C HIS A 102 -2.61 -2.98 13.43
N SER A 103 -1.78 -3.20 12.40
CA SER A 103 -0.32 -3.12 12.50
C SER A 103 0.26 -2.39 11.29
N CYS A 104 1.29 -1.55 11.51
CA CYS A 104 2.04 -0.89 10.43
C CYS A 104 3.06 -1.83 9.75
N ALA A 105 3.22 -3.04 10.27
CA ALA A 105 3.93 -4.18 9.67
C ALA A 105 3.07 -5.42 9.96
N SER A 106 1.99 -5.57 9.21
CA SER A 106 0.96 -6.58 9.45
C SER A 106 1.39 -7.96 8.94
N ASN A 107 0.84 -9.01 9.57
CA ASN A 107 1.04 -10.41 9.18
C ASN A 107 -0.13 -10.96 8.34
N ALA A 108 -1.16 -10.17 8.13
CA ALA A 108 -2.22 -10.41 7.17
C ALA A 108 -2.52 -9.13 6.37
N ASN A 109 -3.19 -9.34 5.25
CA ASN A 109 -3.71 -8.29 4.39
C ASN A 109 -5.15 -8.62 3.99
N TRP A 110 -5.89 -7.63 3.52
CA TRP A 110 -7.25 -7.81 3.07
C TRP A 110 -7.44 -7.39 1.61
N ALA A 111 -8.57 -7.77 1.03
CA ALA A 111 -9.01 -7.35 -0.29
C ALA A 111 -10.54 -7.50 -0.36
N ILE A 112 -11.20 -6.62 -1.10
CA ILE A 112 -12.63 -6.73 -1.39
C ILE A 112 -12.78 -7.25 -2.81
N GLY A 113 -13.47 -8.37 -2.97
CA GLY A 113 -13.77 -8.93 -4.28
C GLY A 113 -14.66 -8.02 -5.11
N CYS A 114 -14.67 -8.22 -6.43
CA CYS A 114 -15.52 -7.45 -7.34
C CYS A 114 -17.02 -7.73 -7.14
N SER A 115 -17.83 -6.85 -7.75
CA SER A 115 -19.28 -7.04 -7.95
C SER A 115 -19.58 -8.41 -8.56
N PRO A 116 -20.73 -9.04 -8.23
CA PRO A 116 -21.80 -8.56 -7.33
C PRO A 116 -21.60 -8.89 -5.85
N ASP A 117 -20.65 -9.76 -5.48
CA ASP A 117 -20.61 -10.32 -4.12
C ASP A 117 -19.92 -9.41 -3.10
N PHE A 118 -18.95 -8.59 -3.55
CA PHE A 118 -18.14 -7.73 -2.69
C PHE A 118 -17.63 -8.45 -1.44
N GLN A 119 -17.13 -9.68 -1.60
CA GLN A 119 -16.69 -10.49 -0.47
C GLN A 119 -15.35 -9.99 0.06
N MET A 120 -15.27 -9.74 1.37
CA MET A 120 -14.01 -9.47 2.05
C MET A 120 -13.17 -10.75 2.16
N GLN A 121 -11.90 -10.65 1.81
CA GLN A 121 -10.93 -11.72 1.93
C GLN A 121 -9.77 -11.23 2.77
N VAL A 122 -9.41 -12.00 3.80
CA VAL A 122 -8.26 -11.72 4.66
C VAL A 122 -7.28 -12.89 4.50
N ARG A 123 -6.03 -12.58 4.16
CA ARG A 123 -4.98 -13.56 3.91
C ARG A 123 -3.78 -13.26 4.77
N THR A 124 -3.19 -14.30 5.34
CA THR A 124 -1.88 -14.21 5.96
C THR A 124 -0.83 -13.90 4.90
N THR A 125 0.04 -12.94 5.18
CA THR A 125 1.15 -12.60 4.28
C THR A 125 2.41 -13.38 4.65
N VAL A 126 2.50 -13.85 5.90
CA VAL A 126 3.59 -14.65 6.46
C VAL A 126 3.03 -15.81 7.27
N ASP A 127 3.88 -16.76 7.65
CA ASP A 127 3.50 -17.83 8.57
C ASP A 127 3.16 -17.23 9.96
N ILE A 128 2.04 -17.69 10.54
CA ILE A 128 1.56 -17.26 11.86
C ILE A 128 1.47 -18.48 12.77
N LYS A 129 2.08 -18.41 13.95
CA LYS A 129 2.05 -19.52 14.92
C LYS A 129 0.73 -19.55 15.70
N GLN A 130 0.37 -20.72 16.21
CA GLN A 130 -0.79 -20.86 17.09
C GLN A 130 -0.68 -19.91 18.29
N GLY A 131 -1.71 -19.08 18.50
CA GLY A 131 -1.79 -18.11 19.59
C GLY A 131 -1.23 -16.72 19.24
N GLU A 132 -0.58 -16.54 18.08
CA GLU A 132 -0.20 -15.22 17.60
C GLU A 132 -1.42 -14.44 17.09
N MET A 133 -1.43 -13.12 17.36
CA MET A 133 -2.49 -12.23 16.90
C MET A 133 -2.39 -12.02 15.39
N ILE A 134 -3.53 -12.10 14.70
CA ILE A 134 -3.65 -11.70 13.30
C ILE A 134 -3.94 -10.20 13.26
N SER A 135 -3.16 -9.46 12.47
CA SER A 135 -3.25 -8.01 12.30
C SER A 135 -3.31 -7.65 10.83
N VAL A 136 -3.96 -6.54 10.52
CA VAL A 136 -4.13 -6.03 9.16
C VAL A 136 -3.73 -4.56 9.05
N PRO A 137 -3.35 -4.05 7.87
CA PRO A 137 -3.18 -2.62 7.69
C PRO A 137 -4.56 -1.98 7.58
N TYR A 138 -4.85 -0.93 8.35
CA TYR A 138 -6.12 -0.18 8.20
C TYR A 138 -6.11 0.68 6.94
N THR A 139 -4.91 0.98 6.44
CA THR A 139 -4.70 1.64 5.17
C THR A 139 -3.40 1.13 4.56
N TYR A 140 -3.41 1.01 3.23
CA TYR A 140 -2.29 0.52 2.44
C TYR A 140 -1.13 1.52 2.38
N ASP A 141 -1.39 2.80 2.62
CA ASP A 141 -0.40 3.88 2.47
C ASP A 141 0.59 3.97 3.65
N HIS A 142 0.30 3.37 4.81
CA HIS A 142 1.15 3.45 6.01
C HIS A 142 2.56 2.87 5.80
N MET A 143 2.77 2.02 4.79
CA MET A 143 4.12 1.56 4.44
C MET A 143 4.96 2.64 3.76
N ASN A 144 4.33 3.61 3.09
CA ASN A 144 4.99 4.67 2.32
C ASN A 144 5.41 5.87 3.17
N PHE A 145 5.03 5.90 4.46
CA PHE A 145 5.34 7.00 5.36
C PHE A 145 6.35 6.61 6.44
N GLY A 146 7.18 7.57 6.83
CA GLY A 146 7.97 7.53 8.05
C GLY A 146 7.11 7.64 9.33
N THR A 147 7.78 7.64 10.46
CA THR A 147 7.23 7.58 11.82
C THR A 147 6.15 8.62 12.04
N TYR A 148 6.45 9.89 11.77
CA TYR A 148 5.51 10.97 11.99
C TYR A 148 4.33 10.96 11.02
N GLY A 149 4.56 10.69 9.74
CA GLY A 149 3.47 10.55 8.78
C GLY A 149 2.46 9.47 9.21
N ARG A 150 2.93 8.34 9.75
CA ARG A 150 2.04 7.30 10.29
C ARG A 150 1.28 7.75 11.55
N VAL A 151 1.96 8.38 12.51
CA VAL A 151 1.32 8.82 13.75
C VAL A 151 0.27 9.90 13.47
N ILE A 152 0.57 10.87 12.59
CA ILE A 152 -0.35 11.94 12.21
C ILE A 152 -1.56 11.40 11.44
N ARG A 153 -1.37 10.43 10.53
CA ARG A 153 -2.47 9.83 9.77
C ARG A 153 -3.32 8.90 10.63
N GLN A 154 -2.74 8.25 11.64
CA GLN A 154 -3.45 7.46 12.63
C GLN A 154 -4.09 8.34 13.72
N GLN A 155 -5.02 9.22 13.34
CA GLN A 155 -5.61 10.23 14.26
C GLN A 155 -6.49 9.63 15.36
N SER A 156 -6.92 8.37 15.21
CA SER A 156 -7.88 7.75 16.13
C SER A 156 -7.23 7.01 17.31
N PHE A 157 -5.95 6.63 17.20
CA PHE A 157 -5.22 5.95 18.28
C PHE A 157 -3.71 5.95 18.05
N ASN A 158 -2.93 5.82 19.12
CA ASN A 158 -1.48 5.63 19.02
C ASN A 158 -1.18 4.15 18.73
N CYS A 159 -0.72 3.85 17.52
CA CYS A 159 -0.34 2.49 17.14
C CYS A 159 0.85 2.00 17.98
N LYS A 160 0.72 0.80 18.57
CA LYS A 160 1.75 0.16 19.42
C LYS A 160 2.36 -1.09 18.78
N CYS A 161 2.30 -1.20 17.45
CA CYS A 161 2.95 -2.32 16.76
C CYS A 161 4.48 -2.23 16.87
N ASN A 162 5.19 -3.34 16.62
CA ASN A 162 6.65 -3.41 16.74
C ASN A 162 7.37 -2.33 15.92
N ARG A 163 6.87 -2.01 14.71
CA ARG A 163 7.43 -0.94 13.88
C ARG A 163 7.26 0.45 14.50
N CYS A 164 6.11 0.73 15.13
CA CYS A 164 5.84 2.03 15.74
C CYS A 164 6.57 2.23 17.06
N LEU A 165 6.90 1.17 17.79
CA LEU A 165 7.63 1.26 19.05
C LEU A 165 9.15 1.29 18.87
N ASP A 166 9.65 0.86 17.72
CA ASP A 166 11.09 0.81 17.40
C ASP A 166 11.54 2.08 16.66
N PRO A 167 12.45 2.90 17.25
CA PRO A 167 13.01 4.08 16.57
C PRO A 167 13.75 3.78 15.26
N THR A 168 14.21 2.53 15.06
CA THR A 168 14.86 2.09 13.82
C THR A 168 13.87 1.51 12.81
N GLU A 169 12.59 1.40 13.16
CA GLU A 169 11.53 0.85 12.32
C GLU A 169 11.87 -0.54 11.78
N LEU A 170 12.14 -1.49 12.67
CA LEU A 170 12.55 -2.86 12.35
C LEU A 170 13.90 -2.90 11.61
N GLY A 171 14.81 -1.99 11.94
CA GLY A 171 16.12 -1.88 11.30
C GLY A 171 16.10 -1.31 9.88
N THR A 172 14.95 -0.82 9.40
CA THR A 172 14.87 -0.18 8.08
C THR A 172 15.40 1.25 8.07
N TYR A 173 15.37 1.92 9.22
CA TYR A 173 15.74 3.33 9.37
C TYR A 173 14.94 4.24 8.42
N ASN A 174 13.68 3.91 8.16
CA ASN A 174 12.82 4.54 7.14
C ASN A 174 12.54 6.03 7.40
N SER A 175 12.70 6.51 8.64
CA SER A 175 12.51 7.92 9.03
C SER A 175 13.81 8.64 9.39
N VAL A 176 14.96 7.97 9.24
CA VAL A 176 16.21 8.42 9.85
C VAL A 176 16.96 9.37 8.93
N ILE A 177 17.42 10.47 9.49
CA ILE A 177 18.22 11.48 8.79
C ILE A 177 19.70 11.41 9.22
N LYS A 178 20.58 11.89 8.35
CA LYS A 178 22.00 12.08 8.68
C LYS A 178 22.16 13.29 9.58
N CYS A 179 23.06 13.20 10.56
CA CYS A 179 23.27 14.28 11.51
C CYS A 179 24.06 15.43 10.89
N TYR A 180 23.44 16.58 10.68
CA TYR A 180 24.14 17.74 10.08
C TYR A 180 25.30 18.28 10.94
N LYS A 181 25.29 18.04 12.26
CA LYS A 181 26.35 18.53 13.18
C LYS A 181 27.65 17.74 13.09
N CYS A 182 27.59 16.44 12.85
CA CYS A 182 28.80 15.58 12.82
C CYS A 182 28.99 14.83 11.50
N GLN A 183 27.99 14.82 10.62
CA GLN A 183 27.98 14.18 9.29
C GLN A 183 28.20 12.65 9.30
N GLN A 184 28.49 12.05 10.45
CA GLN A 184 28.74 10.61 10.61
C GLN A 184 27.58 9.88 11.30
N GLY A 185 26.84 10.58 12.16
CA GLY A 185 25.79 9.98 12.97
C GLY A 185 24.42 9.91 12.30
N LEU A 186 23.60 8.99 12.79
CA LEU A 186 22.18 8.89 12.47
C LEU A 186 21.34 9.56 13.56
N VAL A 187 20.32 10.31 13.16
CA VAL A 187 19.39 11.02 14.06
C VAL A 187 18.07 10.27 14.08
N LEU A 188 17.64 9.82 15.27
CA LEU A 188 16.45 9.00 15.47
C LEU A 188 15.53 9.63 16.53
N PRO A 189 14.21 9.39 16.49
CA PRO A 189 13.30 9.88 17.52
C PRO A 189 13.60 9.19 18.86
N LEU A 190 13.53 9.93 19.97
CA LEU A 190 13.63 9.36 21.32
C LEU A 190 12.39 8.54 21.69
N ASN A 191 11.21 9.03 21.30
CA ASN A 191 9.93 8.37 21.46
C ASN A 191 9.15 8.41 20.12
N PRO A 192 9.16 7.32 19.33
CA PRO A 192 8.58 7.32 17.99
C PRO A 192 7.05 7.45 17.95
N VAL A 193 6.36 7.19 19.07
CA VAL A 193 4.89 7.33 19.16
C VAL A 193 4.45 8.72 19.64
N ASP A 194 5.38 9.63 19.90
CA ASP A 194 5.10 11.01 20.27
C ASP A 194 5.64 11.97 19.21
N VAL A 195 4.73 12.64 18.50
CA VAL A 195 5.05 13.62 17.45
C VAL A 195 5.86 14.81 18.00
N LYS A 196 5.80 15.08 19.31
CA LYS A 196 6.58 16.13 19.97
C LYS A 196 7.92 15.65 20.49
N SER A 197 8.23 14.37 20.34
CA SER A 197 9.50 13.82 20.80
C SER A 197 10.68 14.51 20.13
N GLU A 198 11.70 14.82 20.91
CA GLU A 198 13.00 15.20 20.37
C GLU A 198 13.65 14.02 19.63
N TRP A 199 14.61 14.34 18.78
CA TRP A 199 15.45 13.40 18.07
C TRP A 199 16.88 13.51 18.53
N LYS A 200 17.60 12.39 18.54
CA LYS A 200 18.97 12.35 19.04
C LYS A 200 19.90 11.65 18.06
N CYS A 201 21.06 12.26 17.83
CA CYS A 201 22.14 11.64 17.10
C CYS A 201 22.77 10.50 17.92
N LYS A 202 22.88 9.31 17.33
CA LYS A 202 23.55 8.16 17.97
C LYS A 202 25.07 8.28 18.07
N HIS A 203 25.68 9.22 17.34
CA HIS A 203 27.14 9.42 17.34
C HIS A 203 27.57 10.59 18.25
N CYS A 204 27.21 11.83 17.89
CA CYS A 204 27.64 13.02 18.65
C CYS A 204 26.66 13.44 19.76
N LEU A 205 25.61 12.66 20.02
CA LEU A 205 24.60 12.86 21.07
C LEU A 205 23.81 14.17 20.99
N SER A 206 23.99 14.97 19.92
CA SER A 206 23.22 16.18 19.68
C SER A 206 21.72 15.87 19.59
N VAL A 207 20.94 16.74 20.22
CA VAL A 207 19.47 16.68 20.24
C VAL A 207 18.91 17.71 19.27
N PHE A 208 17.82 17.34 18.60
CA PHE A 208 17.13 18.12 17.60
C PHE A 208 15.63 18.16 17.94
N PRO A 209 15.00 19.34 17.91
CA PRO A 209 13.54 19.45 18.02
C PRO A 209 12.83 18.66 16.92
N GLY A 210 11.79 17.90 17.29
CA GLY A 210 11.06 17.02 16.37
C GLY A 210 10.31 17.79 15.26
N ASP A 211 9.80 18.97 15.57
CA ASP A 211 9.17 19.90 14.63
C ASP A 211 10.13 20.38 13.52
N LEU A 212 11.38 20.67 13.85
CA LEU A 212 12.40 21.03 12.85
C LEU A 212 12.77 19.84 11.96
N VAL A 213 12.81 18.63 12.52
CA VAL A 213 13.03 17.40 11.72
C VAL A 213 11.85 17.16 10.78
N MET A 214 10.61 17.34 11.26
CA MET A 214 9.40 17.23 10.43
C MET A 214 9.41 18.24 9.29
N LEU A 215 9.61 19.52 9.58
CA LEU A 215 9.63 20.58 8.58
C LEU A 215 10.69 20.33 7.49
N PHE A 216 11.88 19.85 7.90
CA PHE A 216 12.92 19.48 6.96
C PHE A 216 12.50 18.31 6.06
N VAL A 217 11.93 17.26 6.62
CA VAL A 217 11.49 16.08 5.87
C VAL A 217 10.31 16.40 4.95
N GLU A 218 9.36 17.23 5.40
CA GLU A 218 8.22 17.70 4.60
C GLU A 218 8.70 18.53 3.40
N ALA A 219 9.64 19.45 3.60
CA ALA A 219 10.21 20.23 2.50
C ALA A 219 10.87 19.33 1.43
N LEU A 220 11.52 18.23 1.83
CA LEU A 220 12.08 17.27 0.89
C LEU A 220 11.02 16.41 0.19
N ALA A 221 9.92 16.09 0.86
CA ALA A 221 8.81 15.39 0.24
C ALA A 221 8.13 16.28 -0.81
N ASP A 222 7.90 17.56 -0.48
CA ASP A 222 7.38 18.56 -1.43
C ASP A 222 8.32 18.73 -2.63
N GLU A 223 9.64 18.71 -2.43
CA GLU A 223 10.62 18.77 -3.53
C GLU A 223 10.43 17.59 -4.50
N VAL A 224 10.24 16.37 -4.00
CA VAL A 224 9.96 15.18 -4.82
C VAL A 224 8.64 15.31 -5.59
N GLU A 225 7.60 15.84 -4.95
CA GLU A 225 6.28 16.05 -5.59
C GLU A 225 6.34 17.09 -6.72
N ASN A 226 7.30 18.03 -6.66
CA ASN A 226 7.54 19.03 -7.69
C ASN A 226 8.54 18.60 -8.78
N CYS A 227 9.08 17.38 -8.72
CA CYS A 227 9.90 16.84 -9.81
C CYS A 227 9.02 16.43 -11.01
N ASP A 228 9.32 16.97 -12.19
CA ASP A 228 8.55 16.72 -13.41
C ASP A 228 9.07 15.51 -14.22
N SER A 229 10.32 15.12 -14.03
CA SER A 229 10.98 14.07 -14.83
C SER A 229 11.65 12.98 -13.99
N VAL A 230 11.96 11.86 -14.64
CA VAL A 230 12.75 10.76 -14.03
C VAL A 230 14.15 11.24 -13.68
N GLU A 231 14.75 12.08 -14.53
CA GLU A 231 16.08 12.64 -14.31
C GLU A 231 16.13 13.55 -13.08
N ASP A 232 15.08 14.34 -12.82
CA ASP A 232 14.98 15.17 -11.62
C ASP A 232 14.89 14.29 -10.36
N LEU A 233 14.07 13.23 -10.41
CA LEU A 233 13.91 12.28 -9.31
C LEU A 233 15.20 11.49 -9.02
N GLU A 234 15.92 11.04 -10.06
CA GLU A 234 17.22 10.39 -9.93
C GLU A 234 18.25 11.37 -9.32
N THR A 235 18.23 12.63 -9.76
CA THR A 235 19.11 13.69 -9.22
C THR A 235 18.82 13.95 -7.75
N PHE A 236 17.54 14.05 -7.36
CA PHE A 236 17.13 14.18 -5.97
C PHE A 236 17.67 13.02 -5.12
N ILE A 237 17.51 11.77 -5.58
CA ILE A 237 18.04 10.59 -4.86
C ILE A 237 19.56 10.71 -4.69
N LEU A 238 20.31 11.08 -5.74
CA LEU A 238 21.76 11.26 -5.65
C LEU A 238 22.19 12.40 -4.72
N MET A 239 21.38 13.46 -4.60
CA MET A 239 21.65 14.60 -3.73
C MET A 239 21.38 14.29 -2.25
N HIS A 240 20.40 13.45 -1.94
CA HIS A 240 19.96 13.24 -0.55
C HIS A 240 20.40 11.89 0.04
N ARG A 241 20.49 10.83 -0.77
CA ARG A 241 20.89 9.49 -0.31
C ARG A 241 22.28 9.52 0.29
N ASP A 242 22.40 9.01 1.51
CA ASP A 242 23.62 8.99 2.31
C ASP A 242 24.24 10.34 2.71
N LYS A 243 23.70 11.46 2.24
CA LYS A 243 24.20 12.80 2.57
C LYS A 243 23.33 13.48 3.63
N THR A 244 22.02 13.49 3.41
CA THR A 244 21.05 14.11 4.32
C THR A 244 20.07 13.09 4.88
N LEU A 245 19.77 12.03 4.12
CA LEU A 245 18.83 10.97 4.48
C LEU A 245 19.55 9.63 4.63
N HIS A 246 19.01 8.74 5.47
CA HIS A 246 19.39 7.32 5.45
C HIS A 246 19.04 6.71 4.07
N PRO A 247 19.82 5.75 3.54
CA PRO A 247 19.56 5.14 2.23
C PRO A 247 18.15 4.60 1.98
N ASN A 248 17.48 4.18 3.06
CA ASN A 248 16.15 3.58 3.03
C ASN A 248 15.04 4.55 3.46
N HIS A 249 15.33 5.86 3.50
CA HIS A 249 14.38 6.85 3.97
C HIS A 249 13.13 6.92 3.08
N TRP A 250 11.96 7.12 3.68
CA TRP A 250 10.66 7.05 2.97
C TRP A 250 10.55 8.07 1.83
N VAL A 251 11.17 9.25 1.97
CA VAL A 251 11.21 10.26 0.88
C VAL A 251 12.01 9.78 -0.34
N LEU A 252 13.09 9.01 -0.14
CA LEU A 252 13.81 8.38 -1.26
C LEU A 252 12.99 7.25 -1.89
N ASN A 253 12.21 6.54 -1.06
CA ASN A 253 11.25 5.55 -1.52
C ASN A 253 10.10 6.18 -2.31
N LEU A 254 9.61 7.35 -1.90
CA LEU A 254 8.63 8.15 -2.63
C LEU A 254 9.17 8.52 -4.03
N ALA A 255 10.38 9.05 -4.12
CA ALA A 255 11.01 9.37 -5.40
C ALA A 255 11.16 8.13 -6.29
N SER A 256 11.63 7.00 -5.73
CA SER A 256 11.75 5.74 -6.49
C SER A 256 10.40 5.22 -6.97
N ASN A 257 9.36 5.25 -6.14
CA ASN A 257 8.01 4.84 -6.56
C ASN A 257 7.42 5.76 -7.64
N SER A 258 7.75 7.06 -7.62
CA SER A 258 7.37 8.00 -8.69
C SER A 258 8.02 7.60 -10.01
N ILE A 259 9.34 7.32 -10.02
CA ILE A 259 10.05 6.80 -11.21
C ILE A 259 9.39 5.51 -11.72
N LEU A 260 9.13 4.55 -10.83
CA LEU A 260 8.48 3.29 -11.19
C LEU A 260 7.11 3.52 -11.84
N SER A 261 6.31 4.43 -11.29
CA SER A 261 4.97 4.75 -11.81
C SER A 261 5.03 5.44 -13.18
N GLN A 262 5.95 6.37 -13.37
CA GLN A 262 6.13 7.09 -14.65
C GLN A 262 6.57 6.16 -15.78
N GLN A 263 7.39 5.15 -15.49
CA GLN A 263 7.99 4.28 -16.51
C GLN A 263 7.31 2.91 -16.69
N ALA A 264 6.47 2.46 -15.74
CA ALA A 264 5.88 1.12 -15.75
C ALA A 264 5.14 0.72 -17.04
N HIS A 265 4.56 1.69 -17.76
CA HIS A 265 3.77 1.46 -18.97
C HIS A 265 4.58 1.60 -20.27
N CYS A 266 5.81 2.11 -20.20
CA CYS A 266 6.67 2.37 -21.37
C CYS A 266 8.01 1.64 -21.30
N LEU A 267 8.12 0.54 -20.53
CA LEU A 267 9.35 -0.25 -20.41
C LEU A 267 9.98 -0.63 -21.77
N HIS A 268 9.14 -0.90 -22.78
CA HIS A 268 9.56 -1.28 -24.13
C HIS A 268 10.24 -0.14 -24.92
N THR A 269 10.12 1.11 -24.47
CA THR A 269 10.76 2.28 -25.10
C THR A 269 12.08 2.66 -24.43
N LEU A 270 12.42 2.05 -23.30
CA LEU A 270 13.61 2.38 -22.53
C LEU A 270 14.87 1.72 -23.12
N SER A 271 16.00 2.42 -23.04
CA SER A 271 17.32 1.85 -23.35
C SER A 271 17.74 0.80 -22.32
N ARG A 272 18.80 0.04 -22.60
CA ARG A 272 19.36 -0.93 -21.64
C ARG A 272 19.77 -0.26 -20.33
N GLU A 273 20.42 0.90 -20.41
CA GLU A 273 20.89 1.66 -19.25
C GLU A 273 19.71 2.21 -18.45
N GLN A 274 18.65 2.68 -19.12
CA GLN A 274 17.42 3.12 -18.46
C GLN A 274 16.73 1.95 -17.74
N LEU A 275 16.66 0.76 -18.37
CA LEU A 275 16.12 -0.45 -17.74
C LEU A 275 16.95 -0.89 -16.54
N GLU A 276 18.27 -0.72 -16.57
CA GLU A 276 19.16 -0.99 -15.43
C GLU A 276 18.87 -0.08 -14.24
N ARG A 277 18.71 1.22 -14.48
CA ARG A 277 18.33 2.18 -13.43
C ARG A 277 16.92 1.88 -12.90
N PHE A 278 15.95 1.61 -13.78
CA PHE A 278 14.61 1.20 -13.38
C PHE A 278 14.62 -0.05 -12.48
N LEU A 279 15.40 -1.08 -12.86
CA LEU A 279 15.56 -2.30 -12.05
C LEU A 279 16.20 -2.00 -10.69
N TRP A 280 17.17 -1.09 -10.61
CA TRP A 280 17.73 -0.65 -9.34
C TRP A 280 16.64 -0.10 -8.41
N HIS A 281 15.74 0.75 -8.91
CA HIS A 281 14.60 1.26 -8.13
C HIS A 281 13.65 0.15 -7.71
N CYS A 282 13.36 -0.82 -8.58
CA CYS A 282 12.53 -1.98 -8.20
C CYS A 282 13.15 -2.77 -7.04
N TYR A 283 14.44 -3.09 -7.12
CA TYR A 283 15.12 -3.85 -6.07
C TYR A 283 15.23 -3.07 -4.76
N TYR A 284 15.50 -1.76 -4.85
CA TYR A 284 15.51 -0.87 -3.70
C TYR A 284 14.15 -0.85 -2.97
N VAL A 285 13.04 -0.71 -3.70
CA VAL A 285 11.70 -0.77 -3.11
C VAL A 285 11.41 -2.17 -2.53
N LEU A 286 11.79 -3.24 -3.24
CA LEU A 286 11.60 -4.61 -2.79
C LEU A 286 12.32 -4.91 -1.46
N GLU A 287 13.52 -4.37 -1.26
CA GLU A 287 14.30 -4.51 -0.03
C GLU A 287 13.54 -3.93 1.18
N ILE A 288 12.94 -2.75 1.02
CA ILE A 288 12.13 -2.12 2.06
C ILE A 288 10.85 -2.94 2.33
N LEU A 289 10.19 -3.42 1.27
CA LEU A 289 8.99 -4.25 1.38
C LEU A 289 9.25 -5.60 2.06
N ASN A 290 10.45 -6.18 1.92
CA ASN A 290 10.84 -7.41 2.62
C ASN A 290 10.71 -7.29 4.15
N VAL A 291 10.77 -6.07 4.70
CA VAL A 291 10.66 -5.82 6.14
C VAL A 291 9.30 -5.24 6.52
N LEU A 292 8.80 -4.24 5.77
CA LEU A 292 7.61 -3.48 6.18
C LEU A 292 6.29 -4.08 5.68
N ALA A 293 6.32 -4.88 4.62
CA ALA A 293 5.16 -5.56 4.06
C ALA A 293 5.56 -6.97 3.55
N PRO A 294 6.08 -7.83 4.46
CA PRO A 294 6.68 -9.10 4.09
C PRO A 294 5.68 -10.07 3.47
N GLY A 295 6.20 -10.97 2.63
CA GLY A 295 5.45 -12.05 2.01
C GLY A 295 4.39 -11.58 1.01
N SER A 296 3.18 -12.16 1.01
CA SER A 296 2.19 -11.94 -0.06
C SER A 296 1.42 -10.62 0.09
N SER A 297 2.00 -9.51 -0.36
CA SER A 297 1.39 -8.17 -0.31
C SER A 297 1.23 -7.54 -1.70
N LEU A 298 0.23 -6.67 -1.87
CA LEU A 298 -0.08 -6.02 -3.15
C LEU A 298 1.11 -5.26 -3.73
N PHE A 299 1.79 -4.48 -2.89
CA PHE A 299 2.98 -3.74 -3.29
C PHE A 299 4.10 -4.67 -3.77
N ARG A 300 4.30 -5.81 -3.09
CA ARG A 300 5.27 -6.81 -3.53
C ARG A 300 4.88 -7.44 -4.86
N GLY A 301 3.61 -7.81 -5.04
CA GLY A 301 3.10 -8.35 -6.30
C GLY A 301 3.33 -7.41 -7.49
N ASN A 302 3.07 -6.11 -7.29
CA ASN A 302 3.36 -5.06 -8.27
C ASN A 302 4.85 -4.97 -8.61
N VAL A 303 5.72 -4.88 -7.61
CA VAL A 303 7.16 -4.72 -7.82
C VAL A 303 7.77 -5.96 -8.48
N LEU A 304 7.37 -7.17 -8.09
CA LEU A 304 7.82 -8.42 -8.72
C LEU A 304 7.39 -8.49 -10.19
N LEU A 305 6.19 -8.04 -10.52
CA LEU A 305 5.71 -7.94 -11.90
C LEU A 305 6.58 -6.98 -12.71
N LEU A 306 6.88 -5.79 -12.17
CA LEU A 306 7.77 -4.82 -12.81
C LEU A 306 9.18 -5.37 -13.03
N ILE A 307 9.78 -6.03 -12.02
CA ILE A 307 11.10 -6.67 -12.16
C ILE A 307 11.08 -7.69 -13.29
N SER A 308 10.07 -8.57 -13.33
CA SER A 308 9.99 -9.61 -14.34
C SER A 308 9.90 -9.05 -15.76
N ARG A 309 9.08 -8.02 -15.98
CA ARG A 309 8.89 -7.37 -17.29
C ARG A 309 10.12 -6.56 -17.72
N SER A 310 10.74 -5.84 -16.79
CA SER A 310 11.95 -5.06 -17.08
C SER A 310 13.14 -5.97 -17.40
N LEU A 311 13.32 -7.07 -16.66
CA LEU A 311 14.34 -8.08 -16.98
C LEU A 311 14.09 -8.71 -18.35
N LEU A 312 12.85 -9.13 -18.64
CA LEU A 312 12.50 -9.71 -19.93
C LEU A 312 12.82 -8.75 -21.08
N THR A 313 12.36 -7.50 -20.96
CA THR A 313 12.61 -6.45 -21.97
C THR A 313 14.10 -6.20 -22.16
N LYS A 314 14.86 -6.09 -21.06
CA LYS A 314 16.31 -5.86 -21.09
C LYS A 314 17.06 -7.02 -21.75
N THR A 315 16.71 -8.26 -21.42
CA THR A 315 17.34 -9.46 -22.00
C THR A 315 17.01 -9.58 -23.48
N GLU A 316 15.74 -9.41 -23.88
CA GLU A 316 15.32 -9.46 -25.30
C GLU A 316 15.99 -8.35 -26.13
N LEU A 317 16.15 -7.15 -25.56
CA LEU A 317 16.88 -6.06 -26.21
C LEU A 317 18.37 -6.40 -26.38
N SER A 318 18.99 -7.00 -25.36
CA SER A 318 20.41 -7.39 -25.40
C SER A 318 20.69 -8.49 -26.43
N ILE A 319 19.76 -9.43 -26.60
CA ILE A 319 19.82 -10.44 -27.67
C ILE A 319 19.69 -9.76 -29.04
N ARG A 320 18.69 -8.90 -29.22
CA ARG A 320 18.42 -8.21 -30.50
C ARG A 320 19.59 -7.37 -30.98
N GLU A 321 20.26 -6.68 -30.06
CA GLU A 321 21.42 -5.84 -30.35
C GLU A 321 22.76 -6.61 -30.44
N GLY A 322 22.75 -7.94 -30.24
CA GLY A 322 23.95 -8.76 -30.31
C GLY A 322 24.90 -8.62 -29.11
N HIS A 323 24.46 -7.97 -28.02
CA HIS A 323 25.23 -7.87 -26.78
C HIS A 323 25.16 -9.16 -25.94
N LEU A 324 24.15 -10.00 -26.17
CA LEU A 324 23.99 -11.31 -25.54
C LEU A 324 23.74 -12.37 -26.61
N THR A 325 24.77 -13.17 -26.91
CA THR A 325 24.73 -14.20 -27.97
C THR A 325 24.98 -15.62 -27.45
N ASP A 326 25.58 -15.75 -26.26
CA ASP A 326 25.82 -17.05 -25.64
C ASP A 326 24.49 -17.67 -25.16
N GLN A 327 24.15 -18.83 -25.72
CA GLN A 327 22.89 -19.51 -25.45
C GLN A 327 22.73 -19.93 -23.98
N ALA A 328 23.81 -20.31 -23.29
CA ALA A 328 23.75 -20.70 -21.89
C ALA A 328 23.43 -19.48 -21.01
N LEU A 329 24.06 -18.33 -21.29
CA LEU A 329 23.77 -17.07 -20.59
C LEU A 329 22.34 -16.57 -20.87
N ILE A 330 21.84 -16.71 -22.09
CA ILE A 330 20.45 -16.39 -22.43
C ILE A 330 19.49 -17.23 -21.58
N VAL A 331 19.72 -18.55 -21.52
CA VAL A 331 18.90 -19.47 -20.73
C VAL A 331 18.96 -19.11 -19.24
N GLU A 332 20.13 -18.75 -18.70
CA GLU A 332 20.29 -18.33 -17.30
C GLU A 332 19.48 -17.06 -17.00
N GLN A 333 19.56 -16.03 -17.83
CA GLN A 333 18.77 -14.81 -17.66
C GLN A 333 17.27 -15.07 -17.78
N MET A 334 16.85 -15.92 -18.72
CA MET A 334 15.44 -16.26 -18.91
C MET A 334 14.90 -17.11 -17.75
N LYS A 335 15.73 -17.95 -17.11
CA LYS A 335 15.36 -18.61 -15.84
C LYS A 335 15.10 -17.60 -14.73
N LEU A 336 15.96 -16.57 -14.62
CA LEU A 336 15.77 -15.50 -13.64
C LEU A 336 14.46 -14.75 -13.90
N VAL A 337 14.20 -14.36 -15.14
CA VAL A 337 12.92 -13.76 -15.56
C VAL A 337 11.75 -14.65 -15.14
N TYR A 338 11.79 -15.93 -15.50
CA TYR A 338 10.72 -16.88 -15.21
C TYR A 338 10.49 -17.06 -13.70
N SER A 339 11.55 -17.02 -12.89
CA SER A 339 11.45 -17.09 -11.42
C SER A 339 10.68 -15.90 -10.83
N TYR A 340 10.94 -14.68 -11.32
CA TYR A 340 10.19 -13.49 -10.92
C TYR A 340 8.75 -13.50 -11.44
N GLN A 341 8.52 -13.98 -12.67
CA GLN A 341 7.17 -14.16 -13.20
C GLN A 341 6.38 -15.15 -12.34
N LYS A 342 6.98 -16.27 -11.92
CA LYS A 342 6.34 -17.25 -11.03
C LYS A 342 5.98 -16.65 -9.68
N ALA A 343 6.89 -15.88 -9.09
CA ALA A 343 6.65 -15.19 -7.82
C ALA A 343 5.53 -14.14 -7.93
N ALA A 344 5.52 -13.35 -9.00
CA ALA A 344 4.44 -12.40 -9.28
C ALA A 344 3.11 -13.12 -9.55
N PHE A 345 3.13 -14.21 -10.32
CA PHE A 345 1.93 -15.00 -10.64
C PHE A 345 1.30 -15.59 -9.39
N HIS A 346 2.08 -16.12 -8.45
CA HIS A 346 1.54 -16.61 -7.18
C HIS A 346 0.73 -15.54 -6.44
N PHE A 347 1.16 -14.28 -6.49
CA PHE A 347 0.39 -13.17 -5.91
C PHE A 347 -0.89 -12.90 -6.72
N TRP A 348 -0.76 -12.68 -8.03
CA TRP A 348 -1.88 -12.24 -8.88
C TRP A 348 -2.92 -13.32 -9.15
N ALA A 349 -2.53 -14.59 -9.13
CA ALA A 349 -3.45 -15.71 -9.24
C ALA A 349 -4.44 -15.75 -8.08
N ASP A 350 -3.98 -15.32 -6.91
CA ASP A 350 -4.73 -15.28 -5.66
C ASP A 350 -5.33 -13.89 -5.37
N ASP A 351 -5.10 -12.88 -6.22
CA ASP A 351 -5.74 -11.58 -6.09
C ASP A 351 -7.16 -11.60 -6.66
N HIS A 352 -8.14 -11.36 -5.79
CA HIS A 352 -9.55 -11.33 -6.17
C HIS A 352 -10.11 -9.92 -6.30
N SER A 353 -9.30 -8.90 -6.03
CA SER A 353 -9.71 -7.49 -6.11
C SER A 353 -10.29 -7.14 -7.48
N TYR A 354 -9.85 -7.85 -8.53
CA TYR A 354 -10.26 -7.62 -9.92
C TYR A 354 -10.58 -8.90 -10.71
N ARG A 355 -10.94 -9.99 -10.03
CA ARG A 355 -11.29 -11.26 -10.69
C ARG A 355 -12.78 -11.33 -11.04
N PRO A 356 -13.17 -11.44 -12.33
CA PRO A 356 -14.57 -11.69 -12.69
C PRO A 356 -15.06 -13.04 -12.14
N GLN A 357 -16.34 -13.14 -11.72
CA GLN A 357 -16.90 -14.35 -11.08
C GLN A 357 -16.70 -15.65 -11.87
N ASN A 358 -16.70 -15.59 -13.20
CA ASN A 358 -16.63 -16.75 -14.09
C ASN A 358 -15.20 -17.08 -14.54
N GLU A 359 -14.20 -16.46 -13.94
CA GLU A 359 -12.81 -16.62 -14.36
C GLU A 359 -11.94 -17.14 -13.22
N THR A 360 -11.02 -18.05 -13.58
CA THR A 360 -10.04 -18.60 -12.63
C THR A 360 -9.07 -17.52 -12.14
N TYR A 361 -8.71 -16.57 -13.00
CA TYR A 361 -7.69 -15.57 -12.77
C TYR A 361 -8.15 -14.18 -13.21
N GLY A 362 -7.70 -13.14 -12.51
CA GLY A 362 -7.87 -11.76 -12.95
C GLY A 362 -7.04 -11.43 -14.20
N PRO A 363 -7.27 -10.26 -14.82
CA PRO A 363 -6.57 -9.85 -16.05
C PRO A 363 -5.04 -9.91 -15.95
N GLU A 364 -4.48 -9.40 -14.86
CA GLU A 364 -3.04 -9.34 -14.62
C GLU A 364 -2.41 -10.74 -14.59
N ALA A 365 -3.02 -11.68 -13.86
CA ALA A 365 -2.57 -13.07 -13.80
C ALA A 365 -2.69 -13.78 -15.16
N LYS A 366 -3.74 -13.51 -15.94
CA LYS A 366 -3.92 -14.07 -17.28
C LYS A 366 -2.86 -13.59 -18.26
N ASP A 367 -2.56 -12.30 -18.25
CA ASP A 367 -1.55 -11.74 -19.14
C ASP A 367 -0.15 -12.22 -18.75
N LEU A 368 0.14 -12.31 -17.45
CA LEU A 368 1.38 -12.90 -16.96
C LEU A 368 1.53 -14.38 -17.37
N LEU A 369 0.46 -15.18 -17.33
CA LEU A 369 0.49 -16.57 -17.81
C LEU A 369 0.83 -16.69 -19.30
N LYS A 370 0.30 -15.79 -20.13
CA LYS A 370 0.64 -15.74 -21.57
C LYS A 370 2.11 -15.39 -21.75
N GLU A 371 2.61 -14.38 -21.04
CA GLU A 371 4.03 -13.98 -21.05
C GLU A 371 4.94 -15.13 -20.60
N MET A 372 4.59 -15.81 -19.50
CA MET A 372 5.32 -16.99 -18.99
C MET A 372 5.36 -18.13 -20.00
N SER A 373 4.23 -18.42 -20.65
CA SER A 373 4.15 -19.47 -21.68
C SER A 373 5.03 -19.15 -22.88
N ARG A 374 5.08 -17.87 -23.30
CA ARG A 374 5.98 -17.39 -24.35
C ARG A 374 7.45 -17.62 -23.96
N VAL A 375 7.84 -17.17 -22.75
CA VAL A 375 9.22 -17.34 -22.26
C VAL A 375 9.61 -18.81 -22.19
N LYS A 376 8.74 -19.66 -21.65
CA LYS A 376 8.98 -21.10 -21.52
C LYS A 376 9.17 -21.76 -22.89
N ASN A 377 8.28 -21.51 -23.84
CA ASN A 377 8.33 -22.12 -25.16
C ASN A 377 9.50 -21.62 -26.01
N GLN A 378 9.84 -20.33 -25.91
CA GLN A 378 10.86 -19.71 -26.75
C GLN A 378 12.29 -19.95 -26.24
N TYR A 379 12.50 -19.94 -24.91
CA TYR A 379 13.84 -19.92 -24.34
C TYR A 379 14.14 -21.11 -23.42
N LEU A 380 13.12 -21.80 -22.88
CA LEU A 380 13.29 -22.80 -21.81
C LEU A 380 12.64 -24.15 -22.13
N SER A 381 12.35 -24.44 -23.40
CA SER A 381 11.58 -25.61 -23.85
C SER A 381 12.25 -26.95 -23.55
N GLU A 382 13.59 -26.97 -23.48
CA GLU A 382 14.39 -28.17 -23.21
C GLU A 382 14.53 -28.47 -21.71
N ILE A 383 13.96 -27.63 -20.83
CA ILE A 383 14.10 -27.75 -19.38
C ILE A 383 12.84 -28.38 -18.80
N GLN A 384 12.95 -29.65 -18.41
CA GLN A 384 11.81 -30.47 -17.97
C GLN A 384 11.20 -30.05 -16.62
N ASP A 385 11.93 -29.30 -15.77
CA ASP A 385 11.60 -29.07 -14.34
C ASP A 385 11.23 -27.61 -13.95
N LEU A 386 10.65 -26.80 -14.84
CA LEU A 386 10.30 -25.38 -14.57
C LEU A 386 8.83 -25.09 -14.23
#